data_AF-Q70IJ0-F1
#
_entry.id   AF-Q70IJ0-F1
#
_cell.length_a   1.000
_cell.length_b   1.000
_cell.length_c   1.000
_cell.angle_alpha   90.00
_cell.angle_beta   90.00
_cell.angle_gamma   90.00
#
_symmetry.space_group_name_H-M   'P 1'
#
loop_
_entity.id
_entity.type
_entity.pdbx_description
1 polymer ?
#
loop_
_entity_poly.entity_id
_entity_poly.type
_entity_poly.pdbx_seq_one_letter_code
_entity_poly.pdbx_strand_id
1 'polypeptide(L)'
;VDEEEHAGHVHVHTHASHGHTHGSTELIRRRIVSQVLEIGIVVHSVIIGISLGASQSIDTIKPLMAALSFHQFFEGLGLGGCISMAEMKSKSTVIMATFFSVTAPLGIGIGLGMSSGLGYRKESKEAIMVEGMLNAASAGILIYMSLVDLLAPDFMNPRLQS
;
A
#
# COMPACT_ATOMS: atom_id res chain seq x y z
N VAL A 1 -40.23 16.74 -63.20
CA VAL A 1 -41.09 15.86 -62.39
C VAL A 1 -40.40 14.50 -62.35
N ASP A 2 -39.19 14.45 -61.79
CA ASP A 2 -38.88 14.38 -60.33
C ASP A 2 -39.34 12.98 -59.82
N GLU A 3 -38.53 12.11 -59.23
CA GLU A 3 -37.50 12.31 -58.19
C GLU A 3 -36.37 11.23 -58.22
N GLU A 4 -35.23 11.60 -57.63
CA GLU A 4 -34.06 10.80 -57.23
C GLU A 4 -34.40 9.65 -56.25
N GLU A 5 -33.56 8.60 -56.16
CA GLU A 5 -32.69 8.41 -54.98
C GLU A 5 -31.68 7.27 -55.21
N HIS A 6 -30.40 7.66 -55.30
CA HIS A 6 -29.25 6.77 -55.35
C HIS A 6 -28.81 6.52 -53.90
N ALA A 7 -29.30 5.45 -53.28
CA ALA A 7 -28.90 5.08 -51.92
C ALA A 7 -27.48 4.49 -51.92
N GLY A 8 -26.49 5.39 -51.86
CA GLY A 8 -25.10 5.08 -51.58
C GLY A 8 -24.96 4.44 -50.20
N HIS A 9 -24.41 3.23 -50.18
CA HIS A 9 -24.02 2.50 -49.00
C HIS A 9 -22.88 3.25 -48.28
N VAL A 10 -23.22 4.16 -47.37
CA VAL A 10 -22.24 4.81 -46.49
C VAL A 10 -21.95 3.86 -45.34
N HIS A 11 -20.93 3.04 -45.57
CA HIS A 11 -20.30 2.23 -44.54
C HIS A 11 -19.56 3.16 -43.57
N VAL A 12 -20.23 3.63 -42.52
CA VAL A 12 -19.57 4.33 -41.41
C VAL A 12 -18.83 3.30 -40.57
N HIS A 13 -17.57 3.06 -40.92
CA HIS A 13 -16.61 2.44 -40.01
C HIS A 13 -16.25 3.45 -38.92
N THR A 14 -17.03 3.49 -37.84
CA THR A 14 -16.56 4.07 -36.58
C THR A 14 -15.47 3.16 -36.04
N HIS A 15 -14.22 3.47 -36.35
CA HIS A 15 -13.07 2.87 -35.69
C HIS A 15 -13.07 3.30 -34.21
N ALA A 16 -13.63 2.45 -33.35
CA ALA A 16 -13.34 2.45 -31.92
C ALA A 16 -11.89 1.99 -31.70
N SER A 17 -10.93 2.82 -32.10
CA SER A 17 -9.51 2.63 -31.82
C SER A 17 -9.04 3.76 -30.92
N HIS A 18 -9.51 3.78 -29.66
CA HIS A 18 -8.99 4.68 -28.62
C HIS A 18 -9.26 4.15 -27.19
N GLY A 19 -9.19 2.84 -26.98
CA GLY A 19 -9.37 2.22 -25.65
C GLY A 19 -8.11 1.59 -25.05
N HIS A 20 -7.08 1.30 -25.86
CA HIS A 20 -5.98 0.42 -25.43
C HIS A 20 -4.84 1.13 -24.71
N THR A 21 -4.64 2.43 -24.92
CA THR A 21 -3.58 3.21 -24.25
C THR A 21 -3.95 3.64 -22.84
N HIS A 22 -5.24 3.87 -22.58
CA HIS A 22 -5.72 4.37 -21.28
C HIS A 22 -5.68 3.27 -20.20
N GLY A 23 -6.11 2.05 -20.52
CA GLY A 23 -6.08 0.92 -19.57
C GLY A 23 -4.65 0.51 -19.17
N SER A 24 -3.70 0.49 -20.11
CA SER A 24 -2.30 0.17 -19.80
C SER A 24 -1.66 1.20 -18.87
N THR A 25 -1.96 2.49 -19.08
CA THR A 25 -1.38 3.59 -18.27
C THR A 25 -1.94 3.56 -16.85
N GLU A 26 -3.24 3.28 -16.70
CA GLU A 26 -3.88 3.14 -15.39
C GLU A 26 -3.35 1.94 -14.59
N LEU A 27 -3.13 0.80 -15.23
CA LEU A 27 -2.54 -0.38 -14.58
C LEU A 27 -1.10 -0.13 -14.13
N ILE A 28 -0.30 0.57 -14.93
CA ILE A 28 1.07 0.97 -14.53
C ILE A 28 1.02 1.89 -13.31
N ARG A 29 0.12 2.88 -13.31
CA ARG A 29 -0.09 3.77 -12.16
C ARG A 29 -0.46 2.98 -10.90
N ARG A 30 -1.45 2.08 -10.97
CA ARG A 30 -1.85 1.23 -9.83
C ARG A 30 -0.70 0.36 -9.31
N ARG A 31 0.15 -0.16 -10.21
CA ARG A 31 1.34 -0.92 -9.82
C ARG A 31 2.38 -0.07 -9.09
N ILE A 32 2.66 1.14 -9.57
CA ILE A 32 3.59 2.07 -8.92
C ILE A 32 3.04 2.45 -7.53
N VAL A 33 1.76 2.80 -7.45
CA VAL A 33 1.02 3.09 -6.22
C VAL A 33 1.16 1.92 -5.23
N SER A 34 0.91 0.68 -5.67
CA SER A 34 1.06 -0.52 -4.85
C SER A 34 2.49 -0.77 -4.36
N GLN A 35 3.51 -0.48 -5.18
CA GLN A 35 4.92 -0.62 -4.79
C GLN A 35 5.35 0.45 -3.78
N VAL A 36 4.90 1.68 -3.98
CA VAL A 36 5.17 2.79 -3.03
C VAL A 36 4.50 2.50 -1.69
N LEU A 37 3.27 1.98 -1.71
CA LEU A 37 2.55 1.53 -0.51
C LEU A 37 3.30 0.40 0.21
N GLU A 38 3.81 -0.59 -0.52
CA GLU A 38 4.61 -1.68 0.05
C GLU A 38 5.86 -1.17 0.79
N ILE A 39 6.60 -0.25 0.17
CA ILE A 39 7.79 0.33 0.79
C ILE A 39 7.42 1.11 2.06
N GLY A 40 6.32 1.87 2.03
CA GLY A 40 5.80 2.57 3.20
C GLY A 40 5.47 1.62 4.34
N ILE A 41 4.69 0.57 4.07
CA ILE A 41 4.31 -0.44 5.06
C ILE A 41 5.55 -1.15 5.61
N VAL A 42 6.50 -1.54 4.76
CA VAL A 42 7.73 -2.22 5.19
C VAL A 42 8.54 -1.34 6.14
N VAL A 43 8.81 -0.09 5.77
CA VAL A 43 9.59 0.84 6.61
C VAL A 43 8.90 1.09 7.95
N HIS A 44 7.58 1.35 7.92
CA HIS A 44 6.79 1.61 9.13
C HIS A 44 6.77 0.39 10.07
N SER A 45 6.55 -0.80 9.49
CA SER A 45 6.47 -2.06 10.24
C SER A 45 7.80 -2.46 10.89
N VAL A 46 8.94 -2.21 10.24
CA VAL A 46 10.27 -2.46 10.86
C VAL A 46 10.46 -1.57 12.09
N ILE A 47 10.23 -0.27 11.94
CA ILE A 47 10.48 0.73 12.98
C ILE A 47 9.62 0.45 14.22
N ILE A 48 8.34 0.17 14.01
CA ILE A 48 7.40 -0.20 15.09
C ILE A 48 7.81 -1.53 15.73
N GLY A 49 8.20 -2.53 14.93
CA GLY A 49 8.64 -3.83 15.44
C GLY A 49 9.89 -3.72 16.32
N ILE A 50 10.88 -2.91 15.91
CA ILE A 50 12.08 -2.65 16.70
C ILE A 50 11.72 -1.95 18.01
N SER A 51 10.90 -0.91 17.95
CA SER A 51 10.42 -0.18 19.14
C SER A 51 9.72 -1.10 20.13
N LEU A 52 8.87 -2.00 19.63
CA LEU A 52 8.16 -2.98 20.43
C LEU A 52 9.10 -4.03 21.05
N GLY A 53 10.04 -4.57 20.27
CA GLY A 53 11.02 -5.57 20.75
C GLY A 53 12.06 -4.99 21.71
N ALA A 54 12.36 -3.70 21.59
CA ALA A 54 13.24 -2.98 22.51
C ALA A 54 12.56 -2.64 23.85
N SER A 55 11.22 -2.66 23.89
CA SER A 55 10.47 -2.39 25.12
C SER A 55 10.69 -3.50 26.15
N GLN A 56 11.00 -3.12 27.39
CA GLN A 56 11.23 -4.06 28.50
C GLN A 56 10.08 -4.12 29.51
N SER A 57 9.05 -3.29 29.33
CA SER A 57 7.92 -3.19 30.26
C SER A 57 6.71 -3.92 29.71
N ILE A 58 6.34 -5.04 30.33
CA ILE A 58 5.18 -5.88 29.93
C ILE A 58 3.86 -5.08 29.93
N ASP A 59 3.73 -4.11 30.84
CA ASP A 59 2.56 -3.22 30.94
C ASP A 59 2.43 -2.26 29.76
N THR A 60 3.52 -1.97 29.06
CA THR A 60 3.54 -1.17 27.83
C THR A 60 3.42 -2.07 26.59
N ILE A 61 4.03 -3.25 26.61
CA ILE A 61 4.02 -4.21 25.50
C ILE A 61 2.61 -4.78 25.26
N LYS A 62 1.86 -5.16 26.30
CA LYS A 62 0.51 -5.74 26.15
C LYS A 62 -0.46 -4.83 25.37
N PRO A 63 -0.67 -3.57 25.78
CA PRO A 63 -1.55 -2.67 25.03
C PRO A 63 -0.99 -2.31 23.65
N LEU A 64 0.34 -2.14 23.49
CA LEU A 64 0.93 -1.93 22.16
C LEU A 64 0.67 -3.12 21.23
N MET A 65 0.86 -4.36 21.71
CA MET A 65 0.60 -5.56 20.93
C MET A 65 -0.85 -5.66 20.48
N ALA A 66 -1.80 -5.34 21.37
CA ALA A 66 -3.21 -5.31 21.01
C ALA A 66 -3.49 -4.24 19.95
N ALA A 67 -3.02 -3.00 20.15
CA ALA A 67 -3.21 -1.90 19.22
C ALA A 67 -2.58 -2.20 17.84
N LEU A 68 -1.35 -2.72 17.82
CA LEU A 68 -0.64 -3.08 16.59
C LEU A 68 -1.25 -4.28 15.87
N SER A 69 -1.84 -5.23 16.59
CA SER A 69 -2.55 -6.36 15.95
C SER A 69 -3.74 -5.87 15.14
N PHE A 70 -4.53 -4.95 15.69
CA PHE A 70 -5.62 -4.31 14.95
C PHE A 70 -5.10 -3.44 13.81
N HIS A 71 -4.01 -2.70 14.02
CA HIS A 71 -3.38 -1.88 12.99
C HIS A 71 -2.92 -2.74 11.80
N GLN A 72 -2.15 -3.81 12.07
CA GLN A 72 -1.63 -4.74 11.06
C GLN A 72 -2.77 -5.45 10.30
N PHE A 73 -3.89 -5.72 10.97
CA PHE A 73 -5.07 -6.28 10.32
C PHE A 73 -5.63 -5.33 9.26
N PHE A 74 -5.80 -4.04 9.59
CA PHE A 74 -6.30 -3.05 8.65
C PHE A 74 -5.30 -2.72 7.53
N GLU A 75 -4.00 -2.67 7.84
CA GLU A 75 -2.96 -2.51 6.82
C GLU A 75 -2.94 -3.69 5.83
N GLY A 76 -3.13 -4.92 6.33
CA GLY A 76 -3.21 -6.13 5.51
C GLY A 76 -4.45 -6.16 4.61
N LEU A 77 -5.60 -5.70 5.10
CA LEU A 77 -6.82 -5.55 4.29
C LEU A 77 -6.64 -4.49 3.19
N GLY A 78 -6.00 -3.36 3.51
CA GLY A 78 -5.68 -2.32 2.54
C GLY A 78 -4.74 -2.80 1.43
N LEU A 79 -3.68 -3.53 1.80
CA LEU A 79 -2.77 -4.18 0.85
C LEU A 79 -3.52 -5.20 -0.04
N GLY A 80 -4.38 -6.02 0.55
CA GLY A 80 -5.20 -7.00 -0.18
C GLY A 80 -6.14 -6.35 -1.20
N GLY A 81 -6.76 -5.22 -0.83
CA GLY A 81 -7.57 -4.41 -1.75
C GLY A 81 -6.76 -3.85 -2.91
N CYS A 82 -5.58 -3.29 -2.65
CA CYS A 82 -4.67 -2.78 -3.68
C CYS A 82 -4.25 -3.88 -4.67
N ILE A 83 -3.84 -5.04 -4.15
CA ILE A 83 -3.40 -6.18 -4.95
C ILE A 83 -4.53 -6.68 -5.86
N SER A 84 -5.75 -6.74 -5.34
CA SER A 84 -6.95 -7.14 -6.07
C SER A 84 -7.26 -6.17 -7.22
N MET A 85 -7.19 -4.85 -6.95
CA MET A 85 -7.47 -3.81 -7.95
C MET A 85 -6.36 -3.62 -8.99
N ALA A 86 -5.13 -4.03 -8.68
CA ALA A 86 -3.97 -3.87 -9.54
C ALA A 86 -3.70 -5.07 -10.48
N GLU A 87 -4.57 -6.09 -10.46
CA GLU A 87 -4.44 -7.34 -11.26
C GLU A 87 -3.00 -7.89 -11.26
N MET A 88 -2.40 -7.89 -10.08
CA MET A 88 -0.99 -8.23 -9.93
C MET A 88 -0.75 -9.69 -10.27
N LYS A 89 0.34 -9.97 -11.00
CA LYS A 89 0.75 -11.36 -11.27
C LYS A 89 0.93 -12.11 -9.95
N SER A 90 0.45 -13.35 -9.88
CA SER A 90 0.50 -14.19 -8.68
C SER A 90 1.87 -14.22 -7.98
N LYS A 91 2.97 -14.23 -8.75
CA LYS A 91 4.34 -14.12 -8.18
C LYS A 91 4.59 -12.81 -7.43
N SER A 92 4.16 -11.68 -7.99
CA SER A 92 4.30 -10.36 -7.37
C SER A 92 3.47 -10.29 -6.09
N THR A 93 2.23 -10.77 -6.13
CA THR A 93 1.34 -10.86 -4.96
C THR A 93 1.95 -11.66 -3.81
N VAL A 94 2.51 -12.83 -4.11
CA VAL A 94 3.16 -13.69 -3.10
C VAL A 94 4.39 -12.99 -2.50
N ILE A 95 5.20 -12.33 -3.33
CA ILE A 95 6.37 -11.58 -2.86
C ILE A 95 5.93 -10.47 -1.90
N MET A 96 4.91 -9.68 -2.27
CA MET A 96 4.40 -8.60 -1.42
C MET A 96 3.83 -9.10 -0.10
N ALA A 97 3.01 -10.14 -0.14
CA ALA A 97 2.44 -10.74 1.07
C ALA A 97 3.54 -11.30 1.99
N THR A 98 4.61 -11.85 1.41
CA THR A 98 5.77 -12.36 2.16
C THR A 98 6.52 -11.23 2.85
N PHE A 99 6.82 -10.13 2.13
CA PHE A 99 7.47 -8.96 2.74
C PHE A 99 6.63 -8.38 3.87
N PHE A 100 5.32 -8.19 3.66
CA PHE A 100 4.40 -7.74 4.71
C PHE A 100 4.45 -8.63 5.97
N SER A 101 4.39 -9.96 5.79
CA SER A 101 4.35 -10.90 6.91
C SER A 101 5.69 -11.09 7.62
N VAL A 102 6.83 -10.96 6.93
CA VAL A 102 8.16 -11.18 7.51
C VAL A 102 8.70 -9.92 8.20
N THR A 103 8.30 -8.74 7.73
CA THR A 103 8.88 -7.48 8.19
C THR A 103 8.59 -7.19 9.66
N ALA A 104 7.35 -7.40 10.13
CA ALA A 104 6.98 -7.21 11.53
C ALA A 104 7.74 -8.13 12.51
N PRO A 105 7.78 -9.48 12.32
CA PRO A 105 8.55 -10.36 13.20
C PRO A 105 10.06 -10.12 13.09
N LEU A 106 10.58 -9.70 11.93
CA LEU A 106 11.98 -9.30 11.79
C LEU A 106 12.31 -8.06 12.65
N GLY A 107 11.47 -7.02 12.60
CA GLY A 107 11.64 -5.82 13.42
C GLY A 107 11.62 -6.15 14.92
N ILE A 108 10.67 -6.98 15.36
CA ILE A 108 10.57 -7.46 16.76
C ILE A 108 11.83 -8.24 17.16
N GLY A 109 12.31 -9.14 16.30
CA GLY A 109 13.52 -9.91 16.55
C GLY A 109 14.78 -9.04 16.69
N ILE A 110 14.91 -8.01 15.86
CA ILE A 110 15.99 -7.02 15.94
C ILE A 110 15.89 -6.22 17.24
N GLY A 111 14.70 -5.71 17.58
CA GLY A 111 14.45 -4.98 18.83
C GLY A 111 14.79 -5.82 20.07
N LEU A 112 14.36 -7.09 20.09
CA LEU A 112 14.70 -8.03 21.15
C LEU A 112 16.20 -8.30 21.23
N GLY A 113 16.89 -8.44 20.09
CA GLY A 113 18.35 -8.62 20.04
C GLY A 113 19.11 -7.42 20.63
N MET A 114 18.65 -6.20 20.36
CA MET A 114 19.19 -4.98 20.97
C MET A 114 18.94 -4.92 22.49
N SER A 115 17.77 -5.39 22.92
CA SER A 115 17.31 -5.41 24.31
C SER A 115 18.03 -6.45 25.19
N SER A 116 18.44 -7.58 24.60
CA SER A 116 18.85 -8.79 25.36
C SER A 116 20.35 -8.95 25.63
N GLY A 117 21.27 -8.21 24.97
CA GLY A 117 22.69 -8.30 25.35
C GLY A 117 23.79 -8.05 24.32
N LEU A 118 23.52 -7.63 23.07
CA LEU A 118 24.59 -7.48 22.05
C LEU A 118 25.15 -6.06 21.84
N GLY A 119 24.69 -5.04 22.58
CA GLY A 119 25.32 -3.72 22.56
C GLY A 119 24.31 -2.62 22.74
N TYR A 120 24.11 -2.21 23.99
CA TYR A 120 23.49 -0.93 24.34
C TYR A 120 24.44 0.21 23.90
N ARG A 121 24.56 0.42 22.58
CA ARG A 121 25.07 1.68 22.04
C ARG A 121 23.95 2.67 22.27
N LYS A 122 24.23 3.73 23.05
CA LYS A 122 23.33 4.89 23.15
C LYS A 122 22.90 5.24 21.73
N GLU A 123 21.60 5.17 21.46
CA GLU A 123 21.09 5.61 20.17
C GLU A 123 21.57 7.04 19.93
N SER A 124 22.26 7.23 18.82
CA SER A 124 22.70 8.55 18.40
C SER A 124 21.45 9.40 18.12
N LYS A 125 21.44 10.67 18.54
CA LYS A 125 20.29 11.57 18.31
C LYS A 125 19.92 11.63 16.83
N GLU A 126 20.92 11.50 15.98
CA GLU A 126 20.83 11.43 14.53
C GLU A 126 20.01 10.23 14.05
N ALA A 127 20.12 9.06 14.71
CA ALA A 127 19.39 7.85 14.34
C ALA A 127 17.89 7.99 14.66
N ILE A 128 17.57 8.47 15.87
CA ILE A 128 16.19 8.75 16.29
C ILE A 128 15.54 9.80 15.39
N MET A 129 16.30 10.84 14.99
CA MET A 129 15.80 11.85 14.05
C MET A 129 15.49 11.27 12.67
N VAL A 130 16.39 10.47 12.09
CA VAL A 130 16.19 9.83 10.79
C VAL A 130 15.03 8.84 10.84
N GLU A 131 14.93 8.05 11.90
CA GLU A 131 13.81 7.14 12.15
C GLU A 131 12.48 7.92 12.20
N GLY A 132 12.42 9.00 12.98
CA GLY A 132 11.23 9.84 13.07
C GLY A 132 10.83 10.45 11.72
N MET A 133 11.80 10.90 10.93
CA MET A 133 11.55 11.42 9.57
C MET A 133 11.04 10.35 8.62
N LEU A 134 11.66 9.16 8.60
CA LEU A 134 11.25 8.04 7.76
C LEU A 134 9.86 7.53 8.15
N ASN A 135 9.57 7.48 9.45
CA ASN A 135 8.26 7.08 9.97
C ASN A 135 7.18 8.11 9.60
N ALA A 136 7.45 9.41 9.73
CA ALA A 136 6.52 10.46 9.35
C ALA A 136 6.28 10.49 7.83
N ALA A 137 7.32 10.32 7.03
CA ALA A 137 7.21 10.23 5.57
C ALA A 137 6.37 9.01 5.16
N SER A 138 6.62 7.84 5.77
CA SER A 138 5.82 6.65 5.54
C SER A 138 4.35 6.86 5.92
N ALA A 139 4.07 7.41 7.10
CA ALA A 139 2.71 7.71 7.54
C ALA A 139 1.96 8.64 6.57
N GLY A 140 2.63 9.68 6.04
CA GLY A 140 2.04 10.57 5.04
C GLY A 140 1.66 9.84 3.74
N ILE A 141 2.52 8.93 3.26
CA ILE A 141 2.26 8.11 2.06
C ILE A 141 1.09 7.15 2.30
N LEU A 142 1.03 6.50 3.47
CA LEU A 142 -0.05 5.58 3.83
C LEU A 142 -1.40 6.30 3.96
N ILE A 143 -1.41 7.51 4.52
CA ILE A 143 -2.62 8.35 4.61
C ILE A 143 -3.08 8.76 3.21
N TYR A 144 -2.17 9.22 2.33
CA TYR A 144 -2.51 9.58 0.95
C TYR A 144 -3.12 8.38 0.20
N MET A 145 -2.48 7.21 0.30
CA MET A 145 -2.99 5.99 -0.33
C MET A 145 -4.37 5.61 0.19
N SER A 146 -4.57 5.68 1.51
CA SER A 146 -5.84 5.33 2.14
C SER A 146 -6.97 6.27 1.71
N LEU A 147 -6.71 7.58 1.66
CA LEU A 147 -7.73 8.58 1.35
C LEU A 147 -7.96 8.77 -0.15
N VAL A 148 -6.89 8.88 -0.94
CA VAL A 148 -6.95 9.28 -2.35
C VAL A 148 -7.00 8.07 -3.28
N ASP A 149 -6.22 7.02 -3.00
CA ASP A 149 -6.13 5.87 -3.90
C ASP A 149 -7.10 4.73 -3.56
N LEU A 150 -7.54 4.64 -2.29
CA LEU A 150 -8.51 3.64 -1.83
C LEU A 150 -9.91 4.21 -1.59
N LEU A 151 -10.03 5.28 -0.78
CA LEU A 151 -11.33 5.80 -0.36
C LEU A 151 -12.02 6.67 -1.42
N ALA A 152 -11.27 7.53 -2.14
CA ALA A 152 -11.87 8.41 -3.14
C ALA A 152 -12.51 7.66 -4.33
N PRO A 153 -11.90 6.60 -4.90
CA PRO A 153 -12.55 5.81 -5.96
C PRO A 153 -13.80 5.06 -5.47
N ASP A 154 -13.83 4.64 -4.20
CA ASP A 154 -14.97 3.93 -3.61
C ASP A 154 -16.19 4.85 -3.46
N PHE A 155 -16.01 6.09 -2.99
CA PHE A 155 -17.09 7.09 -2.93
C PHE A 155 -17.55 7.63 -4.28
N MET A 156 -16.69 7.57 -5.29
CA MET A 156 -17.02 7.98 -6.66
C MET A 156 -17.68 6.86 -7.46
N ASN A 157 -17.89 5.69 -6.86
CA ASN A 157 -18.56 4.57 -7.50
C ASN A 157 -20.08 4.82 -7.57
N PRO A 158 -20.71 4.77 -8.77
CA PRO A 158 -22.14 5.04 -8.94
C PRO A 158 -23.07 4.17 -8.10
N ARG A 159 -22.60 3.00 -7.64
CA ARG A 159 -23.34 2.06 -6.80
C ARG A 159 -23.50 2.53 -5.35
N LEU A 160 -22.71 3.50 -4.90
CA LEU A 160 -22.72 4.01 -3.51
C LEU A 160 -23.37 5.40 -3.40
N GLN A 161 -23.69 6.02 -4.54
CA GLN A 161 -24.32 7.33 -4.65
C GLN A 161 -25.85 7.26 -4.80
N SER A 162 -26.43 6.06 -4.71
CA SER A 162 -27.89 5.78 -4.72
C SER A 162 -28.39 5.47 -3.32
#